data_AF-A0A8B7ZI24-F1
#
_entry.id   AF-A0A8B7ZI24-F1
#
_cell.length_a   1.000
_cell.length_b   1.000
_cell.length_c   1.000
_cell.angle_alpha   90.00
_cell.angle_beta   90.00
_cell.angle_gamma   90.00
#
_symmetry.space_group_name_H-M   'P 1'
#
loop_
_entity.id
_entity.type
_entity.pdbx_description
1 polymer ?
#
loop_
_entity_poly.entity_id
_entity_poly.type
_entity_poly.pdbx_seq_one_letter_code
_entity_poly.pdbx_strand_id
1 'polypeptide(L)'
;MLYVDSASAVQIALCFVEIEVGSSVWGNHRFFSGWKDIRIAKMARPWKEEKRQIRVVTLNCWGLMYVSSHREKRIGCLGDELAKGCYDVVTLQEIWMEKDYKQICDKAKDVLPYHHYFHSGFLGSGMCILSKWPIVDTLFHGYSLNSYAYRILEGDWFGGKGVGLCVIQVDDFTVNVYTTHNTAMYAPSNVFSADEHFTHRLLQGYELSKFVRFTGTNSDLNVVTGDFNTEDNSLGLKVARVNADLQDAWLDRPNQCKDEPCCTVEAPDNCYTSTKTRFYPQHPGMRIDYILYNAKPRSCCVTCRDCRLTFKKIPGTDINYSDHDGVEALFELEKGRDDQVLEPSDEEGRLGVLLEMLPYLSDSIQKITRQRFCYLLVSLLFFLLLASLWLSGAFHWQTSVYARCGALVALLALVVLGLAALCIGVSVKTTELNQLIGRKREITLNVRRLESQLKNK
;
A
#
# COMPACT_ATOMS: atom_id res chain seq x y z
N MET A 1 41.62 4.07 -50.72
CA MET A 1 42.05 5.44 -50.38
C MET A 1 41.48 5.75 -49.00
N LEU A 2 42.35 5.93 -47.99
CA LEU A 2 42.25 6.74 -46.75
C LEU A 2 40.93 6.69 -45.91
N TYR A 3 40.87 6.66 -44.58
CA TYR A 3 41.75 6.42 -43.42
C TYR A 3 40.79 6.39 -42.18
N VAL A 4 41.15 5.59 -41.18
CA VAL A 4 40.75 5.41 -39.74
C VAL A 4 39.97 6.55 -39.04
N ASP A 5 38.93 6.27 -38.18
CA ASP A 5 39.06 6.25 -36.70
C ASP A 5 37.82 5.87 -35.83
N SER A 6 38.15 5.11 -34.76
CA SER A 6 37.62 4.91 -33.40
C SER A 6 36.13 4.75 -32.99
N ALA A 7 35.89 3.58 -32.37
CA ALA A 7 35.26 3.30 -31.05
C ALA A 7 33.79 3.74 -30.78
N SER A 8 32.85 2.88 -30.34
CA SER A 8 32.94 1.96 -29.20
C SER A 8 31.83 0.91 -29.26
N ALA A 9 32.17 -0.37 -29.18
CA ALA A 9 31.22 -1.47 -29.04
C ALA A 9 31.51 -2.23 -27.73
N VAL A 10 30.47 -2.29 -26.89
CA VAL A 10 30.06 -3.42 -26.04
C VAL A 10 31.19 -4.25 -25.42
N GLN A 11 31.48 -3.99 -24.15
CA GLN A 11 32.25 -4.89 -23.30
C GLN A 11 31.29 -5.88 -22.61
N ILE A 12 31.07 -7.04 -23.24
CA ILE A 12 30.59 -8.25 -22.56
C ILE A 12 31.82 -8.89 -21.91
N ALA A 13 31.87 -8.91 -20.58
CA ALA A 13 32.89 -9.62 -19.84
C ALA A 13 32.58 -11.13 -19.85
N LEU A 14 33.12 -11.84 -20.84
CA LEU A 14 33.27 -13.30 -20.82
C LEU A 14 34.60 -13.63 -20.12
N CYS A 15 34.53 -14.36 -19.01
CA CYS A 15 35.70 -15.00 -18.40
C CYS A 15 36.32 -15.99 -19.39
N PHE A 16 37.47 -15.65 -19.97
CA PHE A 16 38.35 -16.62 -20.63
C PHE A 16 39.32 -17.20 -19.61
N VAL A 17 39.28 -18.53 -19.47
CA VAL A 17 40.41 -19.31 -18.97
C VAL A 17 41.25 -19.64 -20.20
N GLU A 18 42.40 -19.00 -20.37
CA GLU A 18 43.38 -19.43 -21.38
C GLU A 18 44.05 -20.72 -20.90
N ILE A 19 43.86 -21.80 -21.68
CA ILE A 19 44.66 -23.02 -21.59
C ILE A 19 45.57 -23.01 -22.82
N GLU A 20 46.85 -22.67 -22.64
CA GLU A 20 47.87 -22.93 -23.65
C GLU A 20 48.14 -24.45 -23.71
N VAL A 21 47.72 -25.09 -24.79
CA VAL A 21 48.13 -26.47 -25.12
C VAL A 21 49.23 -26.37 -26.18
N GLY A 22 50.48 -26.46 -25.73
CA GLY A 22 51.64 -26.60 -26.61
C GLY A 22 51.69 -27.99 -27.25
N SER A 23 51.79 -28.03 -28.57
CA SER A 23 51.94 -29.26 -29.36
C SER A 23 53.39 -29.76 -29.38
N SER A 24 53.65 -31.00 -28.95
CA SER A 24 54.73 -31.85 -29.50
C SER A 24 54.61 -33.35 -29.14
N VAL A 25 54.30 -34.14 -30.17
CA VAL A 25 54.88 -35.43 -30.61
C VAL A 25 55.75 -36.27 -29.62
N TRP A 26 55.20 -37.45 -29.28
CA TRP A 26 55.80 -38.79 -28.95
C TRP A 26 56.62 -39.04 -27.67
N GLY A 27 56.19 -40.06 -26.90
CA GLY A 27 57.09 -41.01 -26.23
C GLY A 27 56.92 -41.23 -24.72
N ASN A 28 56.44 -42.43 -24.36
CA ASN A 28 56.67 -43.20 -23.14
C ASN A 28 56.43 -42.61 -21.73
N HIS A 29 55.60 -43.35 -20.99
CA HIS A 29 55.48 -43.45 -19.52
C HIS A 29 56.49 -42.68 -18.66
N ARG A 30 55.97 -41.76 -17.83
CA ARG A 30 56.40 -41.57 -16.42
C ARG A 30 55.35 -40.78 -15.65
N PHE A 31 54.92 -41.35 -14.53
CA PHE A 31 54.16 -40.66 -13.49
C PHE A 31 54.94 -39.42 -13.00
N PHE A 32 54.31 -38.25 -13.01
CA PHE A 32 54.78 -37.09 -12.26
C PHE A 32 53.71 -36.65 -11.25
N SER A 33 54.02 -36.90 -9.98
CA SER A 33 53.38 -36.30 -8.81
C SER A 33 53.72 -34.82 -8.75
N GLY A 34 52.73 -33.93 -8.91
CA GLY A 34 53.00 -32.49 -8.93
C GLY A 34 51.77 -31.61 -8.91
N TRP A 35 50.78 -31.91 -8.07
CA TRP A 35 49.71 -30.94 -7.74
C TRP A 35 50.08 -30.23 -6.43
N LYS A 36 51.08 -29.36 -6.50
CA LYS A 36 51.29 -28.29 -5.52
C LYS A 36 51.38 -26.99 -6.30
N ASP A 37 50.60 -26.01 -5.84
CA ASP A 37 50.62 -24.61 -6.26
C ASP A 37 49.80 -24.23 -7.52
N ILE A 38 48.48 -24.45 -7.46
CA ILE A 38 47.55 -23.50 -8.09
C ILE A 38 47.31 -22.38 -7.08
N ARG A 39 48.07 -21.29 -7.22
CA ARG A 39 47.74 -20.03 -6.53
C ARG A 39 46.53 -19.43 -7.24
N ILE A 40 45.34 -19.66 -6.69
CA ILE A 40 44.17 -18.82 -6.97
C ILE A 40 44.55 -17.43 -6.48
N ALA A 41 44.91 -16.54 -7.41
CA ALA A 41 44.96 -15.12 -7.11
C ALA A 41 43.53 -14.68 -6.82
N LYS A 42 43.13 -14.74 -5.54
CA LYS A 42 42.01 -13.97 -5.02
C LYS A 42 42.36 -12.50 -5.29
N MET A 43 41.93 -11.97 -6.42
CA MET A 43 41.61 -10.56 -6.53
C MET A 43 40.37 -10.31 -5.66
N ALA A 44 40.55 -10.43 -4.35
CA ALA A 44 39.64 -9.84 -3.40
C ALA A 44 39.84 -8.33 -3.59
N ARG A 45 38.97 -7.71 -4.39
CA ARG A 45 38.73 -6.28 -4.23
C ARG A 45 38.45 -6.09 -2.74
N PRO A 46 39.15 -5.20 -2.03
CA PRO A 46 38.81 -4.94 -0.63
C PRO A 46 37.34 -4.52 -0.63
N TRP A 47 36.49 -5.33 0.00
CA TRP A 47 35.09 -4.96 0.23
C TRP A 47 35.14 -3.71 1.09
N LYS A 48 35.02 -2.53 0.46
CA LYS A 48 34.66 -1.34 1.22
C LYS A 48 33.29 -1.65 1.82
N GLU A 49 33.16 -1.46 3.13
CA GLU A 49 31.87 -1.40 3.79
C GLU A 49 31.14 -0.16 3.25
N GLU A 50 30.55 -0.28 2.06
CA GLU A 50 29.75 0.76 1.45
C GLU A 50 28.39 0.75 2.14
N LYS A 51 28.31 1.56 3.20
CA LYS A 51 27.04 1.88 3.83
C LYS A 51 26.31 2.89 2.98
N ARG A 52 25.04 2.63 2.70
CA ARG A 52 24.18 3.57 1.98
C ARG A 52 23.01 3.98 2.85
N GLN A 53 22.80 5.28 2.97
CA GLN A 53 21.65 5.82 3.69
C GLN A 53 20.55 6.22 2.72
N ILE A 54 19.30 5.93 3.11
CA ILE A 54 18.10 6.27 2.37
C ILE A 54 17.11 6.92 3.33
N ARG A 55 16.71 8.17 3.07
CA ARG A 55 15.62 8.82 3.80
C ARG A 55 14.31 8.70 3.03
N VAL A 56 13.34 8.03 3.64
CA VAL A 56 12.00 7.82 3.09
C VAL A 56 11.00 8.64 3.89
N VAL A 57 10.03 9.27 3.23
CA VAL A 57 8.93 9.98 3.87
C VAL A 57 7.58 9.65 3.25
N THR A 58 6.54 9.61 4.08
CA THR A 58 5.15 9.44 3.65
C THR A 58 4.24 10.53 4.19
N LEU A 59 3.26 10.95 3.39
CA LEU A 59 2.24 11.93 3.78
C LEU A 59 0.92 11.71 3.02
N ASN A 60 -0.18 11.48 3.76
CA ASN A 60 -1.51 11.75 3.24
C ASN A 60 -1.70 13.27 3.13
N CYS A 61 -1.88 13.77 1.91
CA CYS A 61 -1.89 15.21 1.60
C CYS A 61 -3.27 15.87 1.72
N TRP A 62 -4.34 15.09 1.93
CA TRP A 62 -5.72 15.58 1.95
C TRP A 62 -5.99 16.56 0.82
N GLY A 63 -5.85 16.08 -0.43
CA GLY A 63 -5.91 16.88 -1.64
C GLY A 63 -7.28 16.87 -2.34
N LEU A 64 -8.38 16.62 -1.61
CA LEU A 64 -9.71 16.49 -2.19
C LEU A 64 -10.19 17.82 -2.79
N MET A 65 -10.79 17.75 -3.97
CA MET A 65 -11.40 18.92 -4.59
C MET A 65 -12.61 19.38 -3.78
N TYR A 66 -12.72 20.69 -3.52
CA TYR A 66 -13.80 21.35 -2.77
C TYR A 66 -13.95 21.01 -1.28
N VAL A 67 -13.40 19.89 -0.80
CA VAL A 67 -13.45 19.49 0.62
C VAL A 67 -12.24 20.00 1.40
N SER A 68 -11.04 19.86 0.82
CA SER A 68 -9.81 20.12 1.56
C SER A 68 -9.48 21.60 1.64
N SER A 69 -9.46 22.12 2.87
CA SER A 69 -9.13 23.51 3.18
C SER A 69 -7.71 23.87 2.75
N HIS A 70 -7.53 25.07 2.21
CA HIS A 70 -6.24 25.64 1.79
C HIS A 70 -5.42 24.77 0.81
N ARG A 71 -6.06 23.85 0.07
CA ARG A 71 -5.39 22.83 -0.77
C ARG A 71 -4.25 23.41 -1.62
N GLU A 72 -4.53 24.40 -2.47
CA GLU A 72 -3.52 24.93 -3.40
C GLU A 72 -2.30 25.53 -2.67
N LYS A 73 -2.53 26.22 -1.53
CA LYS A 73 -1.45 26.76 -0.70
C LYS A 73 -0.62 25.64 -0.07
N ARG A 74 -1.26 24.65 0.53
CA ARG A 74 -0.58 23.52 1.20
C ARG A 74 0.25 22.70 0.21
N ILE A 75 -0.33 22.34 -0.94
CA ILE A 75 0.37 21.63 -2.01
C ILE A 75 1.56 22.45 -2.54
N GLY A 76 1.38 23.76 -2.72
CA GLY A 76 2.47 24.66 -3.11
C GLY A 76 3.63 24.67 -2.11
N CYS A 77 3.32 24.79 -0.82
CA CYS A 77 4.31 24.73 0.26
C CYS A 77 4.96 23.36 0.39
N LEU A 78 4.21 22.27 0.21
CA LEU A 78 4.75 20.91 0.21
C LEU A 78 5.82 20.77 -0.89
N GLY A 79 5.52 21.22 -2.11
CA GLY A 79 6.51 21.23 -3.19
C GLY A 79 7.77 22.05 -2.85
N ASP A 80 7.62 23.20 -2.18
CA ASP A 80 8.77 24.02 -1.74
C ASP A 80 9.59 23.33 -0.63
N GLU A 81 8.96 22.60 0.28
CA GLU A 81 9.64 21.82 1.32
C GLU A 81 10.44 20.66 0.71
N LEU A 82 9.82 19.93 -0.23
CA LEU A 82 10.48 18.83 -0.93
C LEU A 82 11.67 19.30 -1.77
N ALA A 83 11.56 20.48 -2.40
CA ALA A 83 12.62 21.08 -3.21
C ALA A 83 13.91 21.38 -2.42
N LYS A 84 13.87 21.40 -1.08
CA LYS A 84 15.07 21.54 -0.24
C LYS A 84 15.99 20.33 -0.30
N GLY A 85 15.52 19.18 -0.83
CA GLY A 85 16.34 17.98 -1.02
C GLY A 85 16.66 17.21 0.26
N CYS A 86 15.82 17.36 1.30
CA CYS A 86 16.00 16.66 2.58
C CYS A 86 15.67 15.15 2.50
N TYR A 87 14.90 14.73 1.49
CA TYR A 87 14.35 13.39 1.33
C TYR A 87 14.90 12.73 0.06
N ASP A 88 15.11 11.41 0.10
CA ASP A 88 15.54 10.67 -1.09
C ASP A 88 14.38 9.94 -1.79
N VAL A 89 13.38 9.48 -1.02
CA VAL A 89 12.14 8.90 -1.55
C VAL A 89 10.94 9.50 -0.81
N VAL A 90 9.95 9.94 -1.58
CA VAL A 90 8.72 10.56 -1.07
C VAL A 90 7.54 9.77 -1.58
N THR A 91 6.63 9.39 -0.69
CA THR A 91 5.38 8.71 -1.03
C THR A 91 4.21 9.56 -0.56
N LEU A 92 3.29 9.88 -1.47
CA LEU A 92 2.17 10.76 -1.16
C LEU A 92 0.85 10.04 -1.43
N GLN A 93 -0.12 10.27 -0.55
CA GLN A 93 -1.50 9.81 -0.70
C GLN A 93 -2.43 11.03 -0.81
N GLU A 94 -3.64 10.81 -1.34
CA GLU A 94 -4.65 11.85 -1.59
C GLU A 94 -4.24 13.02 -2.49
N ILE A 95 -3.33 12.78 -3.44
CA ILE A 95 -3.08 13.67 -4.56
C ILE A 95 -4.11 13.35 -5.67
N TRP A 96 -5.31 13.89 -5.54
CA TRP A 96 -6.43 13.59 -6.46
C TRP A 96 -6.40 14.38 -7.77
N MET A 97 -5.73 15.54 -7.79
CA MET A 97 -5.71 16.43 -8.94
C MET A 97 -4.39 16.31 -9.70
N GLU A 98 -4.46 16.10 -11.02
CA GLU A 98 -3.26 16.05 -11.89
C GLU A 98 -2.45 17.37 -11.84
N LYS A 99 -3.13 18.51 -11.71
CA LYS A 99 -2.49 19.83 -11.51
C LYS A 99 -1.61 19.84 -10.25
N ASP A 100 -2.14 19.33 -9.14
CA ASP A 100 -1.45 19.33 -7.84
C ASP A 100 -0.23 18.39 -7.90
N TYR A 101 -0.39 17.21 -8.54
CA TYR A 101 0.72 16.29 -8.82
C TYR A 101 1.84 16.95 -9.63
N LYS A 102 1.51 17.53 -10.79
CA LYS A 102 2.49 18.20 -11.66
C LYS A 102 3.20 19.34 -10.95
N GLN A 103 2.48 20.15 -10.17
CA GLN A 103 3.07 21.24 -9.40
C GLN A 103 4.13 20.75 -8.40
N ILE A 104 3.88 19.64 -7.71
CA ILE A 104 4.85 19.04 -6.79
C ILE A 104 6.08 18.55 -7.57
N CYS A 105 5.87 17.79 -8.66
CA CYS A 105 6.96 17.29 -9.50
C CYS A 105 7.82 18.43 -10.07
N ASP A 106 7.20 19.48 -10.60
CA ASP A 106 7.90 20.62 -11.20
C ASP A 106 8.77 21.37 -10.17
N LYS A 107 8.29 21.52 -8.93
CA LYS A 107 9.05 22.15 -7.84
C LYS A 107 10.20 21.28 -7.35
N ALA A 108 9.98 19.97 -7.25
CA ALA A 108 10.96 19.03 -6.69
C ALA A 108 11.92 18.42 -7.73
N LYS A 109 11.75 18.71 -9.02
CA LYS A 109 12.47 18.05 -10.14
C LYS A 109 13.99 18.02 -10.02
N ASP A 110 14.59 19.03 -9.41
CA ASP A 110 16.05 19.15 -9.31
C ASP A 110 16.64 18.19 -8.27
N VAL A 111 15.82 17.72 -7.32
CA VAL A 111 16.23 16.84 -6.20
C VAL A 111 15.52 15.47 -6.22
N LEU A 112 14.33 15.40 -6.79
CA LEU A 112 13.50 14.19 -6.95
C LEU A 112 13.03 14.06 -8.42
N PRO A 113 13.96 13.87 -9.39
CA PRO A 113 13.65 13.90 -10.81
C PRO A 113 12.80 12.72 -11.30
N TYR A 114 12.77 11.61 -10.57
CA TYR A 114 12.02 10.41 -10.97
C TYR A 114 10.72 10.35 -10.20
N HIS A 115 9.60 10.18 -10.90
CA HIS A 115 8.30 10.14 -10.25
C HIS A 115 7.31 9.26 -11.00
N HIS A 116 6.35 8.70 -10.26
CA HIS A 116 5.28 7.89 -10.83
C HIS A 116 3.96 8.15 -10.11
N TYR A 117 2.89 8.35 -10.87
CA TYR A 117 1.51 8.47 -10.37
C TYR A 117 0.74 7.19 -10.70
N PHE A 118 0.09 6.61 -9.69
CA PHE A 118 -0.66 5.37 -9.88
C PHE A 118 -2.10 5.69 -10.29
N HIS A 119 -2.45 5.48 -11.55
CA HIS A 119 -3.83 5.62 -12.02
C HIS A 119 -4.67 4.39 -11.64
N SER A 120 -5.85 4.61 -11.05
CA SER A 120 -6.79 3.56 -10.64
C SER A 120 -8.20 4.16 -10.47
N GLY A 121 -9.22 3.31 -10.44
CA GLY A 121 -10.59 3.73 -10.12
C GLY A 121 -11.16 4.79 -11.06
N PHE A 122 -12.18 5.51 -10.59
CA PHE A 122 -12.82 6.59 -11.34
C PHE A 122 -12.12 7.93 -11.11
N LEU A 123 -11.64 8.17 -9.89
CA LEU A 123 -11.01 9.44 -9.49
C LEU A 123 -9.47 9.43 -9.53
N GLY A 124 -8.84 8.30 -9.86
CA GLY A 124 -7.41 8.06 -9.59
C GLY A 124 -7.21 7.29 -8.28
N SER A 125 -5.99 6.80 -8.02
CA SER A 125 -5.67 6.19 -6.70
C SER A 125 -5.36 7.24 -5.63
N GLY A 126 -5.06 8.48 -6.05
CA GLY A 126 -4.54 9.53 -5.18
C GLY A 126 -3.09 9.33 -4.75
N MET A 127 -2.39 8.30 -5.26
CA MET A 127 -1.06 7.94 -4.79
C MET A 127 0.03 8.21 -5.82
N CYS A 128 1.18 8.70 -5.35
CA CYS A 128 2.39 8.82 -6.16
C CYS A 128 3.66 8.59 -5.34
N ILE A 129 4.73 8.26 -6.05
CA ILE A 129 6.08 8.14 -5.50
C ILE A 129 6.99 9.10 -6.29
N LEU A 130 7.84 9.84 -5.57
CA LEU A 130 8.93 10.63 -6.11
C LEU A 130 10.25 10.08 -5.55
N SER A 131 11.30 10.06 -6.36
CA SER A 131 12.59 9.50 -6.02
C SER A 131 13.73 10.31 -6.60
N LYS A 132 14.81 10.36 -5.83
CA LYS A 132 16.12 10.84 -6.25
C LYS A 132 16.80 9.91 -7.26
N TRP A 133 16.47 8.62 -7.23
CA TRP A 133 17.07 7.59 -8.06
C TRP A 133 16.10 7.05 -9.12
N PRO A 134 16.61 6.44 -10.21
CA PRO A 134 15.77 5.90 -11.26
C PRO A 134 14.75 4.88 -10.76
N ILE A 135 13.50 5.09 -11.13
CA ILE A 135 12.44 4.08 -11.04
C ILE A 135 12.58 3.17 -12.26
N VAL A 136 12.94 1.91 -12.06
CA VAL A 136 13.22 0.95 -13.14
C VAL A 136 12.01 0.09 -13.50
N ASP A 137 11.05 -0.06 -12.59
CA ASP A 137 9.81 -0.78 -12.84
C ASP A 137 8.69 -0.28 -11.91
N THR A 138 7.43 -0.51 -12.31
CA THR A 138 6.25 -0.07 -11.56
C THR A 138 5.14 -1.11 -11.65
N LEU A 139 4.40 -1.30 -10.56
CA LEU A 139 3.24 -2.19 -10.54
C LEU A 139 2.15 -1.61 -9.63
N PHE A 140 0.88 -1.82 -9.96
CA PHE A 140 -0.24 -1.43 -9.11
C PHE A 140 -1.18 -2.62 -8.88
N HIS A 141 -1.62 -2.80 -7.64
CA HIS A 141 -2.62 -3.79 -7.25
C HIS A 141 -3.81 -3.09 -6.59
N GLY A 142 -4.95 -3.09 -7.26
CA GLY A 142 -6.21 -2.63 -6.69
C GLY A 142 -6.80 -3.69 -5.76
N TYR A 143 -7.22 -3.29 -4.56
CA TYR A 143 -7.78 -4.23 -3.59
C TYR A 143 -9.15 -4.74 -4.02
N SER A 144 -9.47 -5.96 -3.60
CA SER A 144 -10.73 -6.62 -3.98
C SER A 144 -11.98 -5.97 -3.35
N LEU A 145 -11.83 -5.31 -2.21
CA LEU A 145 -12.90 -4.62 -1.48
C LEU A 145 -12.51 -3.18 -1.13
N ASN A 146 -13.22 -2.20 -1.69
CA ASN A 146 -12.94 -0.76 -1.55
C ASN A 146 -14.19 0.00 -1.10
N SER A 147 -14.60 -0.16 0.16
CA SER A 147 -15.86 0.39 0.68
C SER A 147 -17.13 0.02 -0.14
N TYR A 148 -18.23 0.74 0.05
CA TYR A 148 -19.55 0.49 -0.55
C TYR A 148 -19.93 1.55 -1.60
N ALA A 149 -20.24 1.13 -2.82
CA ALA A 149 -20.61 2.03 -3.92
C ALA A 149 -21.82 2.94 -3.63
N TYR A 150 -22.78 2.46 -2.81
CA TYR A 150 -23.99 3.21 -2.45
C TYR A 150 -23.74 4.24 -1.34
N ARG A 151 -22.57 4.24 -0.69
CA ARG A 151 -22.16 5.26 0.28
C ARG A 151 -21.50 6.43 -0.47
N ILE A 152 -22.29 7.12 -1.29
CA ILE A 152 -21.77 8.13 -2.23
C ILE A 152 -21.01 9.25 -1.50
N LEU A 153 -21.50 9.67 -0.32
CA LEU A 153 -20.88 10.72 0.49
C LEU A 153 -19.54 10.31 1.12
N GLU A 154 -19.28 9.01 1.27
CA GLU A 154 -18.01 8.49 1.77
C GLU A 154 -16.91 8.56 0.71
N GLY A 155 -17.26 8.44 -0.58
CA GLY A 155 -16.34 8.65 -1.70
C GLY A 155 -15.31 7.54 -1.94
N ASP A 156 -14.97 6.73 -0.92
CA ASP A 156 -13.89 5.73 -0.96
C ASP A 156 -13.98 4.73 -2.11
N TRP A 157 -15.19 4.31 -2.50
CA TRP A 157 -15.38 3.36 -3.59
C TRP A 157 -14.90 3.90 -4.94
N PHE A 158 -14.96 5.22 -5.15
CA PHE A 158 -14.56 5.84 -6.42
C PHE A 158 -13.04 6.06 -6.55
N GLY A 159 -12.32 6.05 -5.42
CA GLY A 159 -10.88 6.32 -5.35
C GLY A 159 -9.96 5.13 -5.65
N GLY A 160 -10.51 3.97 -6.04
CA GLY A 160 -9.70 2.84 -6.54
C GLY A 160 -8.56 2.40 -5.61
N LYS A 161 -8.85 2.23 -4.31
CA LYS A 161 -7.87 1.90 -3.25
C LYS A 161 -7.03 0.66 -3.60
N GLY A 162 -5.77 0.67 -3.20
CA GLY A 162 -4.78 -0.33 -3.59
C GLY A 162 -3.40 -0.06 -3.04
N VAL A 163 -2.42 -0.78 -3.58
CA VAL A 163 -0.99 -0.58 -3.34
C VAL A 163 -0.26 -0.37 -4.67
N GLY A 164 0.54 0.69 -4.74
CA GLY A 164 1.49 0.93 -5.82
C GLY A 164 2.90 0.53 -5.41
N LEU A 165 3.67 -0.04 -6.34
CA LEU A 165 5.07 -0.41 -6.20
C LEU A 165 5.90 0.36 -7.24
N CYS A 166 7.00 0.94 -6.79
CA CYS A 166 8.13 1.36 -7.62
C CYS A 166 9.37 0.54 -7.24
N VAL A 167 10.02 -0.07 -8.23
CA VAL A 167 11.34 -0.66 -8.08
C VAL A 167 12.36 0.44 -8.37
N ILE A 168 13.21 0.76 -7.39
CA ILE A 168 14.15 1.89 -7.43
C ILE A 168 15.58 1.34 -7.37
N GLN A 169 16.43 1.77 -8.31
CA GLN A 169 17.84 1.39 -8.33
C GLN A 169 18.67 2.41 -7.53
N VAL A 170 19.03 2.05 -6.28
CA VAL A 170 19.83 2.89 -5.39
C VAL A 170 21.28 2.41 -5.41
N ASP A 171 22.06 2.98 -6.34
CA ASP A 171 23.43 2.54 -6.62
C ASP A 171 23.47 1.02 -6.91
N ASP A 172 24.04 0.22 -6.00
CA ASP A 172 24.12 -1.25 -6.11
C ASP A 172 22.93 -1.99 -5.47
N PHE A 173 21.98 -1.28 -4.86
CA PHE A 173 20.84 -1.86 -4.17
C PHE A 173 19.55 -1.74 -4.99
N THR A 174 18.78 -2.83 -5.05
CA THR A 174 17.42 -2.84 -5.57
C THR A 174 16.43 -2.61 -4.43
N VAL A 175 15.78 -1.45 -4.41
CA VAL A 175 14.85 -1.05 -3.35
C VAL A 175 13.43 -1.02 -3.90
N ASN A 176 12.56 -1.87 -3.35
CA ASN A 176 11.14 -1.81 -3.63
C ASN A 176 10.47 -0.84 -2.67
N VAL A 177 9.81 0.18 -3.21
CA VAL A 177 9.03 1.14 -2.42
C VAL A 177 7.56 0.99 -2.77
N TYR A 178 6.75 0.71 -1.77
CA TYR A 178 5.31 0.55 -1.88
C TYR A 178 4.62 1.72 -1.22
N THR A 179 3.56 2.24 -1.84
CA THR A 179 2.63 3.19 -1.22
C THR A 179 1.23 2.58 -1.20
N THR A 180 0.56 2.62 -0.05
CA THR A 180 -0.84 2.17 0.09
C THR A 180 -1.73 3.29 0.63
N HIS A 181 -2.99 3.24 0.25
CA HIS A 181 -4.04 4.03 0.86
C HIS A 181 -5.27 3.14 1.02
N ASN A 182 -5.58 2.78 2.26
CA ASN A 182 -6.68 1.86 2.57
C ASN A 182 -8.04 2.58 2.68
N THR A 183 -9.11 1.82 2.90
CA THR A 183 -10.45 2.38 3.14
C THR A 183 -10.45 3.23 4.41
N ALA A 184 -10.96 4.46 4.31
CA ALA A 184 -10.97 5.46 5.38
C ALA A 184 -11.61 4.97 6.68
N MET A 185 -11.12 5.47 7.82
CA MET A 185 -11.72 5.18 9.13
C MET A 185 -13.02 5.98 9.32
N TYR A 186 -14.13 5.26 9.51
CA TYR A 186 -15.42 5.85 9.92
C TYR A 186 -15.80 5.50 11.36
N ALA A 187 -14.96 4.67 12.00
CA ALA A 187 -15.05 4.23 13.38
C ALA A 187 -13.65 3.72 13.80
N PRO A 188 -13.40 3.54 15.12
CA PRO A 188 -12.26 2.77 15.62
C PRO A 188 -12.02 1.47 14.84
N SER A 189 -10.88 1.38 14.18
CA SER A 189 -10.45 0.26 13.32
C SER A 189 -10.08 -1.00 14.10
N ASN A 190 -9.97 -0.90 15.43
CA ASN A 190 -9.74 -2.02 16.35
C ASN A 190 -11.04 -2.55 16.98
N VAL A 191 -12.21 -1.93 16.71
CA VAL A 191 -13.51 -2.36 17.25
C VAL A 191 -14.41 -2.89 16.13
N PHE A 192 -14.34 -4.21 15.88
CA PHE A 192 -15.12 -4.86 14.83
C PHE A 192 -16.62 -4.54 14.84
N SER A 193 -17.24 -4.48 16.01
CA SER A 193 -18.69 -4.24 16.14
C SER A 193 -19.12 -2.80 15.78
N ALA A 194 -18.19 -1.84 15.85
CA ALA A 194 -18.46 -0.43 15.57
C ALA A 194 -18.17 -0.05 14.11
N ASP A 195 -17.36 -0.85 13.41
CA ASP A 195 -16.77 -0.50 12.13
C ASP A 195 -17.32 -1.36 10.98
N GLU A 196 -18.22 -0.78 10.18
CA GLU A 196 -18.79 -1.45 9.00
C GLU A 196 -17.74 -1.78 7.92
N HIS A 197 -16.56 -1.14 7.96
CA HIS A 197 -15.49 -1.29 6.98
C HIS A 197 -14.32 -2.11 7.53
N PHE A 198 -14.43 -2.65 8.75
CA PHE A 198 -13.38 -3.43 9.40
C PHE A 198 -12.86 -4.54 8.51
N THR A 199 -13.77 -5.35 7.95
CA THR A 199 -13.40 -6.49 7.12
C THR A 199 -12.81 -6.07 5.78
N HIS A 200 -13.17 -4.89 5.27
CA HIS A 200 -12.55 -4.33 4.07
C HIS A 200 -11.08 -4.03 4.38
N ARG A 201 -10.80 -3.26 5.44
CA ARG A 201 -9.42 -2.96 5.86
C ARG A 201 -8.62 -4.21 6.23
N LEU A 202 -9.23 -5.17 6.91
CA LEU A 202 -8.60 -6.43 7.26
C LEU A 202 -8.14 -7.20 6.00
N LEU A 203 -9.00 -7.26 4.97
CA LEU A 203 -8.63 -7.88 3.71
C LEU A 203 -7.63 -7.06 2.90
N GLN A 204 -7.70 -5.73 2.94
CA GLN A 204 -6.69 -4.86 2.32
C GLN A 204 -5.30 -5.10 2.93
N GLY A 205 -5.19 -5.22 4.27
CA GLY A 205 -3.94 -5.59 4.94
C GLY A 205 -3.42 -6.99 4.55
N TYR A 206 -4.31 -7.96 4.37
CA TYR A 206 -3.94 -9.30 3.89
C TYR A 206 -3.50 -9.29 2.41
N GLU A 207 -4.18 -8.54 1.54
CA GLU A 207 -3.81 -8.41 0.14
C GLU A 207 -2.48 -7.66 -0.02
N LEU A 208 -2.28 -6.59 0.74
CA LEU A 208 -1.01 -5.85 0.81
C LEU A 208 0.14 -6.79 1.19
N SER A 209 0.01 -7.54 2.29
CA SER A 209 1.08 -8.44 2.74
C SER A 209 1.39 -9.54 1.73
N LYS A 210 0.37 -10.07 1.03
CA LYS A 210 0.59 -11.01 -0.06
C LYS A 210 1.30 -10.38 -1.25
N PHE A 211 0.89 -9.18 -1.64
CA PHE A 211 1.50 -8.45 -2.75
C PHE A 211 2.98 -8.24 -2.48
N VAL A 212 3.32 -7.65 -1.34
CA VAL A 212 4.71 -7.43 -0.88
C VAL A 212 5.50 -8.73 -0.86
N ARG A 213 4.92 -9.84 -0.38
CA ARG A 213 5.61 -11.13 -0.36
C ARG A 213 5.93 -11.69 -1.73
N PHE A 214 5.08 -11.48 -2.73
CA PHE A 214 5.31 -12.00 -4.06
C PHE A 214 6.28 -11.11 -4.83
N THR A 215 6.12 -9.79 -4.74
CA THR A 215 6.95 -8.82 -5.48
C THR A 215 8.29 -8.53 -4.80
N GLY A 216 8.36 -8.63 -3.48
CA GLY A 216 9.54 -8.33 -2.67
C GLY A 216 10.62 -9.41 -2.65
N THR A 217 10.49 -10.45 -3.47
CA THR A 217 11.42 -11.58 -3.46
C THR A 217 12.77 -11.28 -4.09
N ASN A 218 12.86 -10.31 -4.99
CA ASN A 218 14.10 -10.01 -5.73
C ASN A 218 14.69 -8.63 -5.40
N SER A 219 14.32 -8.05 -4.26
CA SER A 219 14.85 -6.77 -3.77
C SER A 219 15.73 -6.95 -2.54
N ASP A 220 16.66 -6.01 -2.36
CA ASP A 220 17.50 -5.90 -1.19
C ASP A 220 16.75 -5.35 0.01
N LEU A 221 15.90 -4.35 -0.24
CA LEU A 221 15.05 -3.69 0.74
C LEU A 221 13.63 -3.57 0.18
N ASN A 222 12.63 -3.91 0.99
CA ASN A 222 11.25 -3.52 0.77
C ASN A 222 10.86 -2.46 1.80
N VAL A 223 10.36 -1.32 1.35
CA VAL A 223 9.79 -0.27 2.21
C VAL A 223 8.33 -0.08 1.83
N VAL A 224 7.43 -0.33 2.78
CA VAL A 224 5.99 -0.19 2.60
C VAL A 224 5.52 1.03 3.38
N THR A 225 5.00 2.02 2.68
CA THR A 225 4.59 3.29 3.25
C THR A 225 3.12 3.59 2.96
N GLY A 226 2.59 4.57 3.68
CA GLY A 226 1.32 5.21 3.34
C GLY A 226 0.34 5.27 4.50
N ASP A 227 -0.89 5.60 4.15
CA ASP A 227 -2.02 5.70 5.07
C ASP A 227 -2.77 4.36 5.08
N PHE A 228 -2.59 3.62 6.16
CA PHE A 228 -3.23 2.31 6.34
C PHE A 228 -4.66 2.44 6.85
N ASN A 229 -5.11 3.64 7.24
CA ASN A 229 -6.40 3.90 7.87
C ASN A 229 -6.72 2.88 8.96
N THR A 230 -5.69 2.47 9.72
CA THR A 230 -5.76 1.38 10.67
C THR A 230 -4.84 1.72 11.83
N GLU A 231 -5.35 1.66 13.05
CA GLU A 231 -4.59 1.92 14.27
C GLU A 231 -3.51 0.86 14.51
N ASP A 232 -2.51 1.20 15.32
CA ASP A 232 -1.35 0.35 15.56
C ASP A 232 -1.66 -0.95 16.31
N ASN A 233 -2.77 -0.96 17.06
CA ASN A 233 -3.28 -2.14 17.76
C ASN A 233 -4.35 -2.91 16.97
N SER A 234 -4.70 -2.50 15.75
CA SER A 234 -5.72 -3.19 14.96
C SER A 234 -5.17 -4.43 14.25
N LEU A 235 -6.03 -5.44 14.10
CA LEU A 235 -5.71 -6.69 13.41
C LEU A 235 -5.31 -6.47 11.95
N GLY A 236 -5.85 -5.45 11.28
CA GLY A 236 -5.52 -5.14 9.89
C GLY A 236 -4.03 -4.85 9.69
N LEU A 237 -3.44 -4.01 10.56
CA LEU A 237 -2.01 -3.70 10.54
C LEU A 237 -1.18 -4.92 10.98
N LYS A 238 -1.62 -5.62 12.03
CA LYS A 238 -0.93 -6.84 12.51
C LYS A 238 -0.82 -7.88 11.40
N VAL A 239 -1.89 -8.13 10.64
CA VAL A 239 -1.89 -9.02 9.47
C VAL A 239 -0.94 -8.50 8.40
N ALA A 240 -1.01 -7.22 8.04
CA ALA A 240 -0.13 -6.62 7.04
C ALA A 240 1.36 -6.82 7.38
N ARG A 241 1.71 -6.62 8.65
CA ARG A 241 3.08 -6.77 9.15
C ARG A 241 3.53 -8.22 9.22
N VAL A 242 2.84 -9.03 10.02
CA VAL A 242 3.27 -10.39 10.34
C VAL A 242 3.19 -11.30 9.11
N ASN A 243 2.15 -11.15 8.28
CA ASN A 243 2.03 -12.02 7.10
C ASN A 243 3.10 -11.72 6.04
N ALA A 244 3.75 -10.54 6.05
CA ALA A 244 4.82 -10.15 5.14
C ALA A 244 6.19 -9.98 5.80
N ASP A 245 6.35 -10.40 7.05
CA ASP A 245 7.58 -10.27 7.84
C ASP A 245 8.11 -8.81 7.87
N LEU A 246 7.20 -7.83 7.98
CA LEU A 246 7.53 -6.40 8.01
C LEU A 246 7.71 -5.89 9.44
N GLN A 247 8.82 -5.21 9.65
CA GLN A 247 9.13 -4.44 10.85
C GLN A 247 8.54 -3.03 10.75
N ASP A 248 8.30 -2.38 11.90
CA ASP A 248 7.73 -1.04 11.96
C ASP A 248 8.85 -0.05 12.32
N ALA A 249 9.22 0.82 11.39
CA ALA A 249 10.34 1.75 11.58
C ALA A 249 10.13 2.66 12.79
N TRP A 250 8.88 2.98 13.15
CA TRP A 250 8.59 3.72 14.37
C TRP A 250 9.00 2.92 15.61
N LEU A 251 8.66 1.63 15.68
CA LEU A 251 8.97 0.81 16.85
C LEU A 251 10.46 0.46 16.96
N ASP A 252 11.17 0.37 15.84
CA ASP A 252 12.59 0.00 15.81
C ASP A 252 13.54 1.18 16.01
N ARG A 253 13.01 2.41 16.07
CA ARG A 253 13.81 3.62 16.04
C ARG A 253 14.69 3.77 17.30
N PRO A 254 15.98 4.12 17.17
CA PRO A 254 16.83 4.34 18.34
C PRO A 254 16.55 5.68 19.04
N ASN A 255 15.94 6.65 18.34
CA ASN A 255 15.60 7.98 18.85
C ASN A 255 14.29 8.01 19.66
N GLN A 256 13.87 6.88 20.24
CA GLN A 256 12.61 6.79 20.97
C GLN A 256 12.61 7.70 22.21
N CYS A 257 11.66 8.63 22.25
CA CYS A 257 11.37 9.43 23.43
C CYS A 257 10.00 9.01 24.01
N LYS A 258 9.92 8.81 25.33
CA LYS A 258 8.71 8.29 26.00
C LYS A 258 7.49 9.18 25.83
N ASP A 259 7.70 10.48 25.72
CA ASP A 259 6.63 11.49 25.65
C ASP A 259 6.42 12.02 24.22
N GLU A 260 7.07 11.42 23.21
CA GLU A 260 6.91 11.83 21.82
C GLU A 260 5.50 11.49 21.31
N PRO A 261 4.75 12.47 20.78
CA PRO A 261 3.47 12.19 20.13
C PRO A 261 3.68 11.21 18.97
N CYS A 262 2.91 10.13 18.96
CA CYS A 262 2.94 9.14 17.87
C CYS A 262 1.78 9.28 16.89
N CYS A 263 0.83 10.18 17.16
CA CYS A 263 -0.36 10.36 16.34
C CYS A 263 0.00 11.04 15.02
N THR A 264 -0.49 10.46 13.93
CA THR A 264 -0.39 11.01 12.58
C THR A 264 -1.69 11.69 12.16
N VAL A 265 -2.82 11.35 12.79
CA VAL A 265 -4.13 11.99 12.55
C VAL A 265 -4.78 12.41 13.86
N GLU A 266 -5.69 13.39 13.77
CA GLU A 266 -6.35 14.04 14.90
C GLU A 266 -5.37 14.57 15.96
N ALA A 267 -4.17 14.96 15.54
CA ALA A 267 -3.15 15.49 16.43
C ALA A 267 -3.62 16.82 17.04
N PRO A 268 -3.33 17.12 18.33
CA PRO A 268 -3.90 18.27 19.02
C PRO A 268 -3.37 19.61 18.49
N ASP A 269 -2.16 19.60 17.93
CA ASP A 269 -1.47 20.74 17.34
C ASP A 269 -1.79 20.94 15.84
N ASN A 270 -2.60 20.06 15.25
CA ASN A 270 -3.04 20.19 13.86
C ASN A 270 -4.31 21.06 13.75
N CYS A 271 -4.23 22.12 12.94
CA CYS A 271 -5.32 23.09 12.79
C CYS A 271 -6.59 22.53 12.12
N TYR A 272 -6.50 21.36 11.49
CA TYR A 272 -7.63 20.69 10.83
C TYR A 272 -8.33 19.66 11.73
N THR A 273 -7.77 19.37 12.91
CA THR A 273 -8.39 18.46 13.88
C THR A 273 -9.65 19.08 14.48
N SER A 274 -10.80 18.43 14.26
CA SER A 274 -12.06 18.79 14.93
C SER A 274 -12.18 18.03 16.26
N THR A 275 -12.15 18.75 17.39
CA THR A 275 -12.27 18.16 18.74
C THR A 275 -13.62 17.51 19.02
N LYS A 276 -14.67 17.85 18.26
CA LYS A 276 -16.04 17.33 18.45
C LYS A 276 -16.29 15.97 17.80
N THR A 277 -15.47 15.61 16.82
CA THR A 277 -15.70 14.44 15.95
C THR A 277 -14.65 13.34 16.15
N ARG A 278 -13.81 13.49 17.17
CA ARG A 278 -12.74 12.54 17.48
C ARG A 278 -13.29 11.20 17.90
N PHE A 279 -12.70 10.11 17.42
CA PHE A 279 -13.04 8.77 17.91
C PHE A 279 -12.67 8.57 19.37
N TYR A 280 -11.56 9.19 19.80
CA TYR A 280 -11.04 9.07 21.15
C TYR A 280 -10.77 10.45 21.77
N PRO A 281 -11.80 11.11 22.35
CA PRO A 281 -11.65 12.45 22.91
C PRO A 281 -10.58 12.56 24.01
N GLN A 282 -10.28 11.45 24.70
CA GLN A 282 -9.30 11.37 25.79
C GLN A 282 -7.88 11.08 25.33
N HIS A 283 -7.66 10.76 24.05
CA HIS A 283 -6.35 10.46 23.50
C HIS A 283 -5.80 11.66 22.71
N PRO A 284 -4.48 11.80 22.53
CA PRO A 284 -3.90 12.90 21.76
C PRO A 284 -4.11 12.74 20.25
N GLY A 285 -4.42 11.55 19.75
CA GLY A 285 -4.75 11.28 18.35
C GLY A 285 -4.53 9.80 18.06
N MET A 286 -4.42 9.42 16.79
CA MET A 286 -4.13 8.05 16.37
C MET A 286 -2.95 8.01 15.39
N ARG A 287 -2.20 6.92 15.42
CA ARG A 287 -1.18 6.61 14.40
C ARG A 287 -1.83 5.69 13.38
N ILE A 288 -1.93 6.14 12.13
CA ILE A 288 -2.49 5.37 11.01
C ILE A 288 -1.62 5.42 9.74
N ASP A 289 -0.58 6.25 9.75
CA ASP A 289 0.42 6.34 8.70
C ASP A 289 1.70 5.63 9.16
N TYR A 290 2.27 4.82 8.28
CA TYR A 290 3.39 3.94 8.65
C TYR A 290 4.50 3.94 7.60
N ILE A 291 5.71 3.68 8.08
CA ILE A 291 6.83 3.20 7.27
C ILE A 291 7.20 1.82 7.84
N LEU A 292 6.86 0.79 7.10
CA LEU A 292 7.19 -0.60 7.40
C LEU A 292 8.31 -1.07 6.47
N TYR A 293 9.13 -2.02 6.91
CA TYR A 293 10.23 -2.48 6.08
C TYR A 293 10.63 -3.92 6.38
N ASN A 294 11.23 -4.57 5.38
CA ASN A 294 12.02 -5.77 5.57
C ASN A 294 13.19 -5.78 4.58
N ALA A 295 14.22 -6.55 4.90
CA ALA A 295 15.31 -6.82 3.98
C ALA A 295 15.61 -8.31 3.98
N LYS A 296 16.31 -8.76 2.96
CA LYS A 296 16.79 -10.14 2.87
C LYS A 296 18.21 -10.19 3.41
N PRO A 297 18.47 -10.88 4.55
CA PRO A 297 19.79 -10.86 5.20
C PRO A 297 20.95 -11.28 4.27
N ARG A 298 20.66 -12.21 3.34
CA ARG A 298 21.65 -12.67 2.34
C ARG A 298 22.07 -11.61 1.34
N SER A 299 21.24 -10.62 1.04
CA SER A 299 21.55 -9.60 0.03
C SER A 299 21.83 -8.23 0.66
N CYS A 300 21.15 -7.90 1.75
CA CYS A 300 21.31 -6.62 2.45
C CYS A 300 20.98 -6.74 3.94
N CYS A 301 21.84 -6.17 4.78
CA CYS A 301 21.50 -5.81 6.14
C CYS A 301 20.90 -4.39 6.14
N VAL A 302 19.80 -4.18 6.85
CA VAL A 302 19.16 -2.88 7.00
C VAL A 302 19.05 -2.52 8.48
N THR A 303 19.32 -1.27 8.81
CA THR A 303 19.11 -0.73 10.15
C THR A 303 18.26 0.54 10.07
N CYS A 304 17.17 0.60 10.83
CA CYS A 304 16.46 1.85 11.09
C CYS A 304 17.33 2.74 12.00
N ARG A 305 17.79 3.88 11.49
CA ARG A 305 18.67 4.82 12.22
C ARG A 305 17.89 5.96 12.86
N ASP A 306 16.74 6.32 12.31
CA ASP A 306 15.87 7.40 12.79
C ASP A 306 14.46 7.18 12.26
N CYS A 307 13.45 7.53 13.05
CA CYS A 307 12.07 7.62 12.59
C CYS A 307 11.34 8.71 13.39
N ARG A 308 10.60 9.60 12.74
CA ARG A 308 9.95 10.74 13.43
C ARG A 308 8.79 11.30 12.63
N LEU A 309 7.94 12.07 13.32
CA LEU A 309 6.91 12.86 12.67
C LEU A 309 7.52 14.09 11.97
N THR A 310 6.96 14.45 10.82
CA THR A 310 7.33 15.61 10.00
C THR A 310 6.08 16.23 9.37
N PHE A 311 6.23 17.23 8.51
CA PHE A 311 5.12 17.90 7.81
C PHE A 311 3.98 18.37 8.72
N LYS A 312 4.34 18.94 9.89
CA LYS A 312 3.39 19.54 10.83
C LYS A 312 2.90 20.90 10.34
N LYS A 313 3.14 21.97 11.10
CA LYS A 313 2.84 23.35 10.67
C LYS A 313 3.77 23.81 9.56
N ILE A 314 3.21 24.47 8.54
CA ILE A 314 3.98 25.12 7.49
C ILE A 314 4.73 26.31 8.12
N PRO A 315 6.06 26.39 7.99
CA PRO A 315 6.86 27.45 8.59
C PRO A 315 6.33 28.85 8.27
N GLY A 316 6.22 29.69 9.30
CA GLY A 316 5.71 31.07 9.16
C GLY A 316 4.19 31.18 9.00
N THR A 317 3.43 30.11 9.25
CA THR A 317 1.96 30.10 9.18
C THR A 317 1.33 29.32 10.33
N ASP A 318 0.02 29.52 10.53
CA ASP A 318 -0.77 28.76 11.51
C ASP A 318 -1.45 27.51 10.90
N ILE A 319 -1.15 27.17 9.64
CA ILE A 319 -1.75 26.02 8.96
C ILE A 319 -0.78 24.85 8.86
N ASN A 320 -1.30 23.62 8.92
CA ASN A 320 -0.55 22.39 8.71
C ASN A 320 -0.40 22.05 7.22
N TYR A 321 0.61 21.24 6.87
CA TYR A 321 0.79 20.71 5.50
C TYR A 321 -0.37 19.80 5.08
N SER A 322 -0.95 19.07 6.03
CA SER A 322 -2.15 18.26 5.86
C SER A 322 -2.93 18.17 7.18
N ASP A 323 -4.11 17.56 7.17
CA ASP A 323 -4.79 17.09 8.38
C ASP A 323 -4.11 15.84 8.99
N HIS A 324 -3.18 15.25 8.24
CA HIS A 324 -2.19 14.29 8.73
C HIS A 324 -0.82 14.94 8.98
N ASP A 325 -0.10 14.44 9.98
CA ASP A 325 1.33 14.63 10.15
C ASP A 325 2.07 13.54 9.37
N GLY A 326 3.13 13.89 8.65
CA GLY A 326 3.92 12.94 7.89
C GLY A 326 4.83 12.09 8.78
N VAL A 327 5.29 10.95 8.25
CA VAL A 327 6.25 10.08 8.91
C VAL A 327 7.50 9.99 8.04
N GLU A 328 8.68 10.22 8.60
CA GLU A 328 9.96 9.99 7.94
C GLU A 328 10.80 8.94 8.67
N ALA A 329 11.57 8.17 7.91
CA ALA A 329 12.52 7.19 8.42
C ALA A 329 13.84 7.26 7.66
N LEU A 330 14.94 7.04 8.37
CA LEU A 330 16.29 6.91 7.83
C LEU A 330 16.75 5.46 7.94
N PHE A 331 16.98 4.82 6.80
CA PHE A 331 17.54 3.48 6.73
C PHE A 331 19.01 3.54 6.37
N GLU A 332 19.82 2.68 7.00
CA GLU A 332 21.19 2.41 6.58
C GLU A 332 21.26 0.98 6.04
N LEU A 333 21.77 0.86 4.82
CA LEU A 333 21.95 -0.38 4.07
C LEU A 333 23.42 -0.77 4.05
N GLU A 334 23.67 -2.04 4.28
CA GLU A 334 24.98 -2.66 4.12
C GLU A 334 24.81 -3.93 3.28
N LYS A 335 25.72 -4.19 2.33
CA LYS A 335 25.66 -5.42 1.54
C LYS A 335 25.70 -6.64 2.47
N GLY A 336 24.78 -7.58 2.22
CA GLY A 336 24.71 -8.85 2.93
C GLY A 336 26.01 -9.64 2.78
N ARG A 337 26.34 -10.44 3.79
CA ARG A 337 27.46 -11.38 3.75
C ARG A 337 26.90 -12.80 3.57
N ASP A 338 27.57 -13.62 2.76
CA ASP A 338 27.18 -15.02 2.48
C ASP A 338 27.11 -15.90 3.75
N ASP A 339 27.75 -15.48 4.84
CA ASP A 339 27.79 -16.18 6.12
C ASP A 339 26.63 -15.84 7.07
N GLN A 340 25.72 -14.93 6.69
CA GLN A 340 24.57 -14.61 7.54
C GLN A 340 23.56 -15.77 7.57
N VAL A 341 23.32 -16.27 8.78
CA VAL A 341 22.25 -17.24 9.06
C VAL A 341 20.91 -16.57 8.75
N LEU A 342 20.12 -17.21 7.90
CA LEU A 342 18.75 -16.77 7.67
C LEU A 342 17.95 -17.05 8.94
N GLU A 343 17.47 -15.99 9.59
CA GLU A 343 16.45 -16.13 10.62
C GLU A 343 15.24 -16.87 10.01
N PRO A 344 14.70 -17.90 10.69
CA PRO A 344 13.51 -18.57 10.23
C PRO A 344 12.37 -17.56 10.10
N SER A 345 11.62 -17.60 8.98
CA SER A 345 10.39 -16.79 8.90
C SER A 345 9.45 -17.21 10.03
N ASP A 346 8.80 -16.25 10.69
CA ASP A 346 7.84 -16.47 11.78
C ASP A 346 6.56 -17.14 11.26
N GLU A 347 6.66 -18.44 10.95
CA GLU A 347 5.57 -19.25 10.44
C GLU A 347 4.46 -19.43 11.48
N GLU A 348 4.80 -19.45 12.76
CA GLU A 348 3.83 -19.55 13.86
C GLU A 348 3.03 -18.26 14.01
N GLY A 349 3.69 -17.10 14.05
CA GLY A 349 3.02 -15.80 14.07
C GLY A 349 2.16 -15.59 12.83
N ARG A 350 2.66 -15.98 11.65
CA ARG A 350 1.88 -15.96 10.41
C ARG A 350 0.65 -16.85 10.49
N LEU A 351 0.77 -18.07 10.99
CA LEU A 351 -0.37 -18.96 11.21
C LEU A 351 -1.38 -18.32 12.18
N GLY A 352 -0.89 -17.77 13.28
CA GLY A 352 -1.70 -17.11 14.31
C GLY A 352 -2.57 -15.99 13.76
N VAL A 353 -1.98 -15.04 13.01
CA VAL A 353 -2.75 -13.93 12.44
C VAL A 353 -3.76 -14.37 11.39
N LEU A 354 -3.44 -15.39 10.57
CA LEU A 354 -4.37 -15.91 9.57
C LEU A 354 -5.55 -16.65 10.21
N LEU A 355 -5.32 -17.39 11.30
CA LEU A 355 -6.38 -18.00 12.08
C LEU A 355 -7.28 -16.95 12.74
N GLU A 356 -6.69 -15.88 13.29
CA GLU A 356 -7.40 -14.77 13.92
C GLU A 356 -8.36 -14.05 12.96
N MET A 357 -8.05 -14.01 11.65
CA MET A 357 -8.92 -13.43 10.62
C MET A 357 -10.20 -14.24 10.34
N LEU A 358 -10.13 -15.56 10.41
CA LEU A 358 -11.19 -16.45 9.90
C LEU A 358 -12.57 -16.24 10.56
N PRO A 359 -12.69 -15.99 11.89
CA PRO A 359 -13.97 -15.67 12.52
C PRO A 359 -14.61 -14.40 11.95
N TYR A 360 -13.85 -13.31 11.81
CA TYR A 360 -14.35 -12.03 11.28
C TYR A 360 -14.86 -12.16 9.83
N LEU A 361 -14.14 -12.92 9.01
CA LEU A 361 -14.58 -13.22 7.64
C LEU A 361 -15.85 -14.07 7.63
N SER A 362 -15.98 -15.02 8.56
CA SER A 362 -17.17 -15.86 8.67
C SER A 362 -18.41 -15.06 9.07
N ASP A 363 -18.27 -14.20 10.07
CA ASP A 363 -19.36 -13.31 10.50
C ASP A 363 -19.76 -12.34 9.39
N SER A 364 -18.78 -11.73 8.71
CA SER A 364 -19.02 -10.83 7.59
C SER A 364 -19.75 -11.54 6.44
N ILE A 365 -19.35 -12.75 6.07
CA ILE A 365 -20.04 -13.55 5.05
C ILE A 365 -21.51 -13.77 5.43
N GLN A 366 -21.79 -14.11 6.69
CA GLN A 366 -23.16 -14.30 7.17
C GLN A 366 -23.96 -12.99 7.11
N LYS A 367 -23.37 -11.88 7.59
CA LYS A 367 -23.96 -10.54 7.56
C LYS A 367 -24.30 -10.11 6.13
N ILE A 368 -23.37 -10.22 5.19
CA ILE A 368 -23.57 -9.84 3.79
C ILE A 368 -24.57 -10.76 3.09
N THR A 369 -24.57 -12.06 3.39
CA THR A 369 -25.59 -12.99 2.88
C THR A 369 -27.00 -12.56 3.30
N ARG A 370 -27.19 -12.21 4.57
CA ARG A 370 -28.47 -11.68 5.07
C ARG A 370 -28.83 -10.36 4.41
N GLN A 371 -27.90 -9.41 4.33
CA GLN A 371 -28.13 -8.11 3.68
C GLN A 371 -28.53 -8.28 2.21
N ARG A 372 -27.82 -9.13 1.46
CA ARG A 372 -28.15 -9.46 0.07
C ARG A 372 -29.60 -9.95 -0.04
N PHE A 373 -30.00 -10.90 0.81
CA PHE A 373 -31.38 -11.39 0.84
C PHE A 373 -32.38 -10.26 1.16
N CYS A 374 -32.10 -9.41 2.15
CA CYS A 374 -32.95 -8.28 2.48
C CYS A 374 -33.13 -7.30 1.30
N TYR A 375 -32.06 -6.94 0.59
CA TYR A 375 -32.15 -6.05 -0.58
C TYR A 375 -32.99 -6.66 -1.71
N LEU A 376 -32.84 -7.97 -1.96
CA LEU A 376 -33.64 -8.67 -2.96
C LEU A 376 -35.12 -8.74 -2.56
N LEU A 377 -35.41 -8.98 -1.27
CA LEU A 377 -36.77 -8.97 -0.75
C LEU A 377 -37.40 -7.58 -0.84
N VAL A 378 -36.67 -6.53 -0.46
CA VAL A 378 -37.13 -5.14 -0.57
C VAL A 378 -37.45 -4.77 -2.02
N SER A 379 -36.57 -5.16 -2.95
CA SER A 379 -36.81 -4.98 -4.39
C SER A 379 -38.09 -5.70 -4.85
N LEU A 380 -38.29 -6.96 -4.45
CA LEU A 380 -39.52 -7.70 -4.74
C LEU A 380 -40.76 -7.00 -4.20
N LEU A 381 -40.72 -6.51 -2.96
CA LEU A 381 -41.84 -5.78 -2.35
C LEU A 381 -42.18 -4.48 -3.10
N PHE A 382 -41.17 -3.73 -3.58
CA PHE A 382 -41.39 -2.56 -4.44
C PHE A 382 -42.08 -2.94 -5.75
N PHE A 383 -41.66 -4.02 -6.41
CA PHE A 383 -42.29 -4.47 -7.65
C PHE A 383 -43.70 -5.04 -7.44
N LEU A 384 -43.96 -5.71 -6.32
CA LEU A 384 -45.32 -6.15 -5.95
C LEU A 384 -46.24 -4.96 -5.65
N LEU A 385 -45.72 -3.92 -4.98
CA LEU A 385 -46.46 -2.68 -4.75
C LEU A 385 -46.78 -1.99 -6.08
N LEU A 386 -45.82 -1.89 -7.00
CA LEU A 386 -46.03 -1.33 -8.33
C LEU A 386 -47.08 -2.11 -9.12
N ALA A 387 -47.04 -3.44 -9.09
CA ALA A 387 -48.04 -4.30 -9.73
C ALA A 387 -49.43 -4.09 -9.12
N SER A 388 -49.53 -4.01 -7.79
CA SER A 388 -50.78 -3.74 -7.07
C SER A 388 -51.38 -2.38 -7.42
N LEU A 389 -50.56 -1.33 -7.44
CA LEU A 389 -51.01 0.02 -7.82
C LEU A 389 -51.46 0.10 -9.29
N TRP A 390 -50.81 -0.67 -10.17
CA TRP A 390 -51.22 -0.79 -11.57
C TRP A 390 -52.55 -1.53 -11.72
N LEU A 391 -52.70 -2.69 -11.06
CA LEU A 391 -53.92 -3.51 -11.12
C LEU A 391 -55.14 -2.85 -10.48
N SER A 392 -54.95 -2.09 -9.40
CA SER A 392 -56.03 -1.37 -8.72
C SER A 392 -56.55 -0.16 -9.50
N GLY A 393 -55.88 0.24 -10.59
CA GLY A 393 -56.23 1.41 -11.36
C GLY A 393 -56.14 2.72 -10.55
N ALA A 394 -55.33 2.74 -9.49
CA ALA A 394 -55.17 3.88 -8.58
C ALA A 394 -54.80 5.20 -9.29
N PHE A 395 -54.31 5.11 -10.53
CA PHE A 395 -53.90 6.24 -11.37
C PHE A 395 -54.92 6.63 -12.44
N HIS A 396 -55.97 5.83 -12.66
CA HIS A 396 -57.02 6.09 -13.65
C HIS A 396 -58.09 7.07 -13.15
N TRP A 397 -58.15 7.37 -11.85
CA TRP A 397 -59.21 8.20 -11.23
C TRP A 397 -58.82 9.68 -11.00
N GLN A 398 -57.62 10.11 -11.39
CA GLN A 398 -57.14 11.46 -11.09
C GLN A 398 -57.55 12.48 -12.18
N THR A 399 -58.45 13.39 -11.84
CA THR A 399 -59.01 14.38 -12.78
C THR A 399 -58.08 15.59 -13.00
N SER A 400 -57.30 15.99 -11.98
CA SER A 400 -56.35 17.10 -12.08
C SER A 400 -55.04 16.71 -12.76
N VAL A 401 -54.50 17.58 -13.62
CA VAL A 401 -53.17 17.41 -14.24
C VAL A 401 -52.07 17.31 -13.18
N TYR A 402 -52.15 18.12 -12.12
CA TYR A 402 -51.16 18.09 -11.03
C TYR A 402 -51.15 16.75 -10.28
N ALA A 403 -52.32 16.16 -10.06
CA ALA A 403 -52.42 14.84 -9.41
C ALA A 403 -51.77 13.75 -10.27
N ARG A 404 -52.03 13.76 -11.58
CA ARG A 404 -51.43 12.82 -12.54
C ARG A 404 -49.90 12.95 -12.61
N CYS A 405 -49.39 14.18 -12.63
CA CYS A 405 -47.94 14.42 -12.57
C CYS A 405 -47.33 13.91 -11.25
N GLY A 406 -47.97 14.19 -10.11
CA GLY A 406 -47.51 13.71 -8.81
C GLY A 406 -47.50 12.18 -8.71
N ALA A 407 -48.52 11.52 -9.23
CA ALA A 407 -48.59 10.07 -9.34
C ALA A 407 -47.47 9.48 -10.22
N LEU A 408 -47.21 10.08 -11.38
CA LEU A 408 -46.13 9.64 -12.26
C LEU A 408 -44.76 9.76 -11.58
N VAL A 409 -44.51 10.88 -10.88
CA VAL A 409 -43.28 11.08 -10.11
C VAL A 409 -43.15 10.03 -9.00
N ALA A 410 -44.23 9.75 -8.28
CA ALA A 410 -44.22 8.71 -7.25
C ALA A 410 -43.95 7.30 -7.82
N LEU A 411 -44.55 6.96 -8.95
CA LEU A 411 -44.29 5.70 -9.67
C LEU A 411 -42.83 5.58 -10.11
N LEU A 412 -42.28 6.63 -10.72
CA LEU A 412 -40.89 6.68 -11.13
C LEU A 412 -39.97 6.51 -9.92
N ALA A 413 -40.27 7.16 -8.80
CA ALA A 413 -39.50 7.02 -7.57
C ALA A 413 -39.53 5.57 -7.05
N LEU A 414 -40.69 4.91 -7.02
CA LEU A 414 -40.82 3.51 -6.61
C LEU A 414 -40.05 2.56 -7.54
N VAL A 415 -40.10 2.79 -8.86
CA VAL A 415 -39.31 2.02 -9.84
C VAL A 415 -37.81 2.21 -9.59
N VAL A 416 -37.36 3.44 -9.41
CA VAL A 416 -35.94 3.74 -9.14
C VAL A 416 -35.48 3.07 -7.84
N LEU A 417 -36.27 3.13 -6.76
CA LEU A 417 -35.95 2.47 -5.49
C LEU A 417 -35.91 0.95 -5.62
N GLY A 418 -36.89 0.35 -6.32
CA GLY A 418 -36.94 -1.10 -6.58
C GLY A 418 -35.76 -1.59 -7.41
N LEU A 419 -35.36 -0.83 -8.44
CA LEU A 419 -34.18 -1.10 -9.25
C LEU A 419 -32.88 -0.87 -8.48
N ALA A 420 -32.78 0.18 -7.67
CA ALA A 420 -31.60 0.43 -6.84
C ALA A 420 -31.37 -0.70 -5.83
N ALA A 421 -32.43 -1.14 -5.13
CA ALA A 421 -32.36 -2.28 -4.23
C ALA A 421 -31.96 -3.57 -4.97
N LEU A 422 -32.50 -3.79 -6.18
CA LEU A 422 -32.11 -4.92 -7.03
C LEU A 422 -30.62 -4.87 -7.40
N CYS A 423 -30.14 -3.72 -7.86
CA CYS A 423 -28.74 -3.51 -8.24
C CYS A 423 -27.79 -3.72 -7.04
N ILE A 424 -28.15 -3.21 -5.86
CA ILE A 424 -27.36 -3.42 -4.64
C ILE A 424 -27.31 -4.91 -4.27
N GLY A 425 -28.45 -5.61 -4.28
CA GLY A 425 -28.51 -7.04 -3.95
C GLY A 425 -27.81 -7.92 -4.98
N VAL A 426 -28.11 -7.75 -6.27
CA VAL A 426 -27.59 -8.60 -7.37
C VAL A 426 -26.14 -8.29 -7.67
N SER A 427 -25.73 -7.03 -7.71
CA SER A 427 -24.36 -6.67 -8.12
C SER A 427 -23.47 -6.41 -6.93
N VAL A 428 -23.76 -5.38 -6.13
CA VAL A 428 -22.83 -4.91 -5.08
C VAL A 428 -22.59 -5.98 -4.02
N LYS A 429 -23.67 -6.47 -3.39
CA LYS A 429 -23.57 -7.46 -2.30
C LYS A 429 -23.16 -8.85 -2.77
N THR A 430 -23.47 -9.22 -4.02
CA THR A 430 -23.01 -10.49 -4.59
C THR A 430 -21.52 -10.46 -4.87
N THR A 431 -20.99 -9.36 -5.44
CA THR A 431 -19.56 -9.17 -5.66
C THR A 431 -18.81 -9.20 -4.32
N GLU A 432 -19.28 -8.43 -3.35
CA GLU A 432 -18.71 -8.39 -1.99
C GLU A 432 -18.66 -9.79 -1.36
N LEU A 433 -19.78 -10.52 -1.40
CA LEU A 433 -19.87 -11.88 -0.89
C LEU A 433 -18.89 -12.84 -1.58
N ASN A 434 -18.78 -12.76 -2.91
CA ASN A 434 -17.87 -13.61 -3.68
C ASN A 434 -16.40 -13.32 -3.35
N GLN A 435 -16.03 -12.04 -3.18
CA GLN A 435 -14.69 -11.67 -2.76
C GLN A 435 -14.38 -12.18 -1.35
N LEU A 436 -15.29 -12.00 -0.39
CA LEU A 436 -15.13 -12.52 0.98
C LEU A 436 -14.96 -14.03 1.01
N ILE A 437 -15.80 -14.78 0.29
CA ILE A 437 -15.72 -16.25 0.20
C ILE A 437 -14.39 -16.66 -0.44
N GLY A 438 -13.99 -16.00 -1.54
CA GLY A 438 -12.74 -16.26 -2.24
C GLY A 438 -11.52 -16.06 -1.34
N ARG A 439 -11.44 -14.91 -0.65
CA ARG A 439 -10.35 -14.60 0.28
C ARG A 439 -10.31 -15.55 1.47
N LYS A 440 -11.47 -15.88 2.07
CA LYS A 440 -11.54 -16.85 3.17
C LYS A 440 -11.01 -18.23 2.75
N ARG A 441 -11.38 -18.72 1.56
CA ARG A 441 -10.87 -20.00 1.02
C ARG A 441 -9.36 -19.98 0.84
N GLU A 442 -8.83 -18.87 0.32
CA GLU A 442 -7.39 -18.69 0.13
C GLU A 442 -6.62 -18.65 1.46
N ILE A 443 -7.12 -17.91 2.45
CA ILE A 443 -6.55 -17.88 3.80
C ILE A 443 -6.58 -19.27 4.42
N THR A 444 -7.69 -20.01 4.29
CA THR A 444 -7.81 -21.38 4.78
C THR A 444 -6.78 -22.32 4.14
N LEU A 445 -6.50 -22.16 2.85
CA LEU A 445 -5.46 -22.91 2.16
C LEU A 445 -4.06 -22.60 2.73
N ASN A 446 -3.76 -21.32 2.97
CA ASN A 446 -2.49 -20.90 3.56
C ASN A 446 -2.33 -21.40 5.00
N VAL A 447 -3.39 -21.36 5.81
CA VAL A 447 -3.43 -21.93 7.16
C VAL A 447 -3.06 -23.41 7.13
N ARG A 448 -3.74 -24.22 6.30
CA ARG A 448 -3.44 -25.66 6.18
C ARG A 448 -1.99 -25.93 5.75
N ARG A 449 -1.46 -25.12 4.83
CA ARG A 449 -0.05 -25.23 4.42
C ARG A 449 0.89 -24.98 5.60
N LEU A 450 0.70 -23.90 6.35
CA LEU A 450 1.54 -23.54 7.50
C LEU A 450 1.43 -24.58 8.61
N GLU A 451 0.22 -25.06 8.93
CA GLU A 451 0.02 -26.16 9.88
C GLU A 451 0.78 -27.42 9.47
N SER A 452 0.80 -27.77 8.18
CA SER A 452 1.56 -28.91 7.68
C SER A 452 3.07 -28.69 7.76
N GLN A 453 3.55 -27.46 7.51
CA GLN A 453 4.98 -27.13 7.60
C GLN A 453 5.48 -27.20 9.05
N LEU A 454 4.70 -26.66 9.99
CA LEU A 454 5.03 -26.66 11.41
C LEU A 454 4.97 -28.05 12.05
N LYS A 455 4.08 -28.94 11.58
CA LYS A 455 4.05 -30.34 12.03
C LYS A 455 5.22 -31.20 11.55
N ASN A 456 5.87 -30.79 10.45
CA ASN A 456 6.96 -31.51 9.82
C ASN A 456 8.36 -30.99 10.22
N LYS A 457 8.42 -29.89 10.97
CA LYS A 457 9.61 -29.40 11.68
C LYS A 457 9.69 -30.07 13.04
#